data_AF-A0A257HTU6-F1
#
_entry.id   AF-A0A257HTU6-F1
#
_cell.length_a   1.000
_cell.length_b   1.000
_cell.length_c   1.000
_cell.angle_alpha   90.00
_cell.angle_beta   90.00
_cell.angle_gamma   90.00
#
_symmetry.space_group_name_H-M   'P 1'
#
loop_
_entity.id
_entity.type
_entity.pdbx_description
1 polymer ?
#
loop_
_entity_poly.entity_id
_entity_poly.type
_entity_poly.pdbx_seq_one_letter_code
_entity_poly.pdbx_strand_id
1 'polypeptide(L)' 'MGLKQKAISPKAKSSQKKDAIVSESVGNYEKHPFFIKKAAAAKALLTQVGLPKQLTSKKSSV' A
#
# COMPACT_ATOMS: atom_id res chain seq x y z
N MET A 1 24.80 -12.14 55.96
CA MET A 1 23.48 -11.98 55.32
C MET A 1 23.64 -11.05 54.12
N GLY A 2 23.38 -11.51 52.90
CA GLY A 2 23.50 -10.67 51.71
C GLY A 2 22.59 -11.20 50.61
N LEU A 3 21.40 -10.64 50.49
CA LEU A 3 20.44 -10.98 49.44
C LEU A 3 20.96 -10.42 48.11
N LYS A 4 21.43 -11.30 47.22
CA LYS A 4 21.77 -10.95 45.83
C LYS A 4 20.47 -10.57 45.10
N GLN A 5 20.41 -9.32 44.64
CA GLN A 5 19.28 -8.78 43.89
C GLN A 5 19.12 -9.54 42.56
N LYS A 6 17.95 -10.14 42.36
CA LYS A 6 17.57 -10.85 41.14
C LYS A 6 17.28 -9.81 40.04
N ALA A 7 17.98 -9.88 38.92
CA ALA A 7 17.78 -8.98 37.78
C ALA A 7 16.33 -9.07 37.31
N ILE A 8 15.62 -7.94 37.38
CA ILE A 8 14.26 -7.79 36.87
C ILE A 8 14.36 -7.67 35.36
N SER A 9 13.79 -8.64 34.65
CA SER A 9 13.71 -8.69 33.19
C SER A 9 13.07 -7.42 32.62
N PRO A 10 13.55 -6.90 31.48
CA PRO A 10 12.96 -5.72 30.87
C PRO A 10 11.51 -6.04 30.46
N LYS A 11 10.58 -5.27 31.04
CA LYS A 11 9.15 -5.26 30.71
C LYS A 11 8.96 -5.31 29.20
N ALA A 12 8.28 -6.35 28.71
CA ALA A 12 7.86 -6.45 27.32
C ALA A 12 7.09 -5.17 26.94
N LYS A 13 7.58 -4.44 25.93
CA LYS A 13 6.88 -3.28 25.37
C LYS A 13 5.58 -3.79 24.79
N SER A 14 4.45 -3.42 25.39
CA SER A 14 3.12 -3.67 24.82
C SER A 14 3.10 -3.09 23.41
N SER A 15 2.87 -3.93 22.40
CA SER A 15 2.56 -3.48 21.06
C SER A 15 1.26 -2.69 21.11
N GLN A 16 1.38 -1.36 21.22
CA GLN A 16 0.25 -0.47 21.04
C GLN A 16 -0.38 -0.82 19.70
N LYS A 17 -1.65 -1.24 19.73
CA LYS A 17 -2.44 -1.45 18.52
C LYS A 17 -2.44 -0.11 17.80
N LYS A 18 -1.68 -0.04 16.70
CA LYS A 18 -1.65 1.16 15.88
C LYS A 18 -3.00 1.22 15.19
N ASP A 19 -3.81 2.19 15.57
CA ASP A 19 -4.98 2.56 14.78
C ASP A 19 -4.56 2.82 13.33
N ALA A 20 -5.49 2.65 12.40
CA ALA A 20 -5.22 2.83 10.98
C ALA A 20 -4.60 4.22 10.75
N ILE A 21 -3.36 4.26 10.26
CA ILE A 21 -2.67 5.51 9.94
C ILE A 21 -3.31 6.06 8.67
N VAL A 22 -4.23 7.01 8.84
CA VAL A 22 -4.80 7.78 7.73
C VAL A 22 -3.83 8.92 7.44
N SER A 23 -3.01 8.75 6.40
CA SER A 23 -2.10 9.78 5.88
C SER A 23 -2.67 10.36 4.59
N GLU A 24 -2.74 11.68 4.48
CA GLU A 24 -3.14 12.38 3.24
C GLU A 24 -2.11 12.16 2.12
N SER A 25 -0.85 11.92 2.47
CA SER A 25 0.21 11.55 1.55
C SER A 25 0.44 10.05 1.63
N VAL A 26 -0.21 9.32 0.74
CA VAL A 26 0.15 7.94 0.44
C VAL A 26 1.42 7.91 -0.43
N GLY A 27 2.37 7.03 -0.11
CA GLY A 27 3.60 6.89 -0.92
C GLY A 27 3.31 6.41 -2.35
N ASN A 28 4.26 6.58 -3.28
CA ASN A 28 4.09 6.07 -4.64
C ASN A 28 4.02 4.52 -4.64
N TYR A 29 2.83 3.98 -4.84
CA TYR A 29 2.56 2.55 -4.93
C TYR A 29 2.60 2.00 -6.36
N GLU A 30 2.89 2.81 -7.37
CA GLU A 30 2.91 2.40 -8.78
C GLU A 30 3.90 1.24 -9.04
N LYS A 31 4.94 1.13 -8.20
CA LYS A 31 5.94 0.04 -8.28
C LYS A 31 5.59 -1.20 -7.46
N HIS A 32 4.48 -1.20 -6.70
CA HIS A 32 4.12 -2.37 -5.90
C HIS A 32 3.64 -3.50 -6.83
N PRO A 33 4.11 -4.76 -6.65
CA PRO A 33 3.79 -5.87 -7.55
C PRO A 33 2.29 -6.09 -7.79
N PHE A 34 1.46 -5.80 -6.79
CA PHE A 34 0.00 -5.87 -6.91
C PHE A 34 -0.54 -4.95 -8.02
N PHE A 35 -0.17 -3.67 -8.01
CA PHE A 35 -0.68 -2.68 -8.97
C PHE A 35 -0.11 -2.92 -10.37
N ILE A 36 1.15 -3.35 -10.49
CA ILE A 36 1.75 -3.72 -11.77
C ILE A 36 0.96 -4.86 -12.44
N LYS A 37 0.65 -5.93 -11.69
CA LYS A 37 -0.12 -7.07 -12.21
C LYS A 37 -1.54 -6.65 -12.63
N LYS A 38 -2.21 -5.82 -11.83
CA LYS A 38 -3.56 -5.32 -12.13
C LYS A 38 -3.57 -4.40 -13.36
N ALA A 39 -2.59 -3.51 -13.47
CA ALA A 39 -2.44 -2.63 -14.62
C ALA A 39 -2.16 -3.42 -15.92
N ALA A 40 -1.29 -4.43 -15.86
CA ALA A 40 -1.02 -5.31 -17.00
C ALA A 40 -2.27 -6.06 -17.46
N ALA A 41 -3.03 -6.64 -16.52
CA ALA A 41 -4.29 -7.34 -16.82
C ALA A 41 -5.34 -6.40 -17.43
N ALA A 42 -5.49 -5.19 -16.88
CA ALA A 42 -6.42 -4.19 -17.41
C ALA A 42 -6.04 -3.77 -18.84
N LYS A 43 -4.75 -3.55 -19.12
CA LYS A 43 -4.27 -3.25 -20.47
C LYS A 43 -4.57 -4.39 -21.45
N ALA A 44 -4.31 -5.63 -21.06
CA ALA A 44 -4.62 -6.80 -21.88
C ALA A 44 -6.13 -6.90 -22.20
N LEU A 45 -6.99 -6.66 -21.20
CA LEU A 45 -8.44 -6.64 -21.41
C LEU A 45 -8.85 -5.53 -22.39
N LEU A 46 -8.33 -4.32 -22.21
CA LEU A 46 -8.63 -3.19 -23.10
C LEU A 46 -8.15 -3.42 -24.53
N THR A 47 -7.07 -4.17 -24.74
CA THR A 47 -6.66 -4.58 -26.10
C THR A 47 -7.61 -5.59 -26.73
N GLN A 48 -8.31 -6.41 -25.94
CA GLN A 48 -9.25 -7.41 -26.44
C GLN A 48 -10.63 -6.82 -26.72
N VAL A 49 -11.17 -6.03 -25.79
CA VAL A 49 -12.55 -5.52 -25.87
C VAL A 49 -12.64 -4.12 -26.46
N GLY A 50 -11.50 -3.44 -26.62
CA GLY A 50 -11.42 -2.05 -27.05
C GLY A 50 -11.71 -1.04 -25.94
N LEU A 51 -11.45 0.23 -26.24
CA LEU A 51 -11.82 1.34 -25.35
C LEU A 51 -13.27 1.78 -25.63
N PRO A 52 -14.05 2.14 -24.59
CA PRO A 52 -15.35 2.79 -24.76
C PRO A 52 -15.24 4.03 -25.66
N LYS A 53 -16.21 4.24 -26.55
CA LYS A 53 -16.24 5.38 -27.50
C LYS A 53 -16.14 6.77 -26.82
N GLN A 54 -16.59 6.85 -25.56
CA GLN A 54 -16.51 8.06 -24.74
C GLN A 54 -15.06 8.41 -24.33
N LEU A 55 -14.19 7.40 -24.30
CA LEU A 55 -12.77 7.53 -23.95
C LEU A 55 -11.87 7.60 -25.19
N THR A 56 -12.38 7.22 -26.36
CA THR A 56 -11.65 7.34 -27.63
C THR A 56 -11.67 8.77 -28.19
N SER A 57 -12.44 9.69 -27.60
CA SER A 57 -12.35 11.09 -27.99
C SER A 57 -10.99 11.63 -27.58
N LYS A 58 -10.14 11.86 -28.57
CA LYS A 58 -8.93 12.68 -28.45
C LYS A 58 -9.39 14.06 -27.97
N LYS A 59 -9.48 14.27 -26.64
CA LYS A 59 -9.42 15.62 -26.09
C LYS A 59 -8.03 16.10 -26.46
N SER A 60 -7.96 16.88 -27.53
CA SER A 60 -6.86 17.82 -27.74
C SER A 60 -6.69 18.57 -26.42
N SER A 61 -5.58 18.31 -25.73
CA SER A 61 -5.08 19.22 -24.72
C SER A 61 -4.86 20.55 -25.42
N VAL A 62 -5.71 21.52 -25.11
CA VAL A 62 -5.36 22.95 -25.22
C VAL A 62 -4.63 23.31 -23.95
#